data_AF-A0A0Q4JTA7-F1
#
_entry.id   AF-A0A0Q4JTA7-F1
#
_cell.length_a   1.000
_cell.length_b   1.000
_cell.length_c   1.000
_cell.angle_alpha   90.00
_cell.angle_beta   90.00
_cell.angle_gamma   90.00
#
_symmetry.space_group_name_H-M   'P 1'
#
loop_
_entity.id
_entity.type
_entity.pdbx_description
1 polymer ?
#
loop_
_entity_poly.entity_id
_entity_poly.type
_entity_poly.pdbx_seq_one_letter_code
_entity_poly.pdbx_strand_id
1 'polypeptide(L)'
;MSSIPIAIAPPVITVHHVGREREPVVVIDRATGQRDALVDFAANRSKFVPATEVGSFYPGLLGPAPTAYVDAMVRMVLPLIAAHFTGASVQPARARGNFSLVTLPAEALTPDQRVPHVDSADRLQFATVHFLSATNGDGTRFFRHRATGFETIDAERLPAYRAALDTEIGDLPAAYADGHAGPFEAIDTIDAAPDRLILYRAALLHSGAITTLPADAADPRCGRLTGNLFLQCRTVA
;
A
#
# COMPACT_ATOMS: atom_id res chain seq x y z
N MET A 1 -10.38 -5.02 -42.75
CA MET A 1 -11.16 -5.33 -41.53
C MET A 1 -11.05 -4.12 -40.63
N SER A 2 -12.14 -3.38 -40.44
CA SER A 2 -12.15 -2.16 -39.62
C SER A 2 -12.18 -2.58 -38.15
N SER A 3 -11.07 -2.43 -37.43
CA SER A 3 -11.04 -2.64 -35.99
C SER A 3 -11.86 -1.54 -35.32
N ILE A 4 -12.95 -1.92 -34.66
CA ILE A 4 -13.68 -1.03 -33.76
C ILE A 4 -12.69 -0.65 -32.64
N PRO A 5 -12.37 0.63 -32.43
CA PRO A 5 -11.52 1.02 -31.31
C PRO A 5 -12.26 0.65 -30.02
N ILE A 6 -11.71 -0.30 -29.26
CA ILE A 6 -12.16 -0.57 -27.90
C ILE A 6 -11.77 0.67 -27.09
N ALA A 7 -12.76 1.49 -26.73
CA ALA A 7 -12.54 2.65 -25.88
C ALA A 7 -12.18 2.15 -24.47
N ILE A 8 -10.90 2.25 -24.10
CA ILE A 8 -10.49 2.13 -22.71
C ILE A 8 -10.97 3.40 -22.02
N ALA A 9 -11.97 3.28 -21.14
CA ALA A 9 -12.46 4.43 -20.40
C ALA A 9 -11.30 5.09 -19.60
N PRO A 10 -11.27 6.42 -19.43
CA PRO A 10 -10.24 7.08 -18.64
C PRO A 10 -10.33 6.64 -17.17
N PRO A 11 -9.23 6.68 -16.39
CA PRO A 11 -9.26 6.32 -14.98
C PRO A 11 -10.24 7.22 -14.21
N VAL A 12 -10.92 6.66 -13.21
CA VAL A 12 -11.79 7.43 -12.30
C VAL A 12 -11.01 7.71 -11.03
N ILE A 13 -10.88 9.00 -10.68
CA ILE A 13 -10.11 9.45 -9.52
C ILE A 13 -11.08 9.95 -8.45
N THR A 14 -10.97 9.39 -7.25
CA THR A 14 -11.72 9.78 -6.06
C THR A 14 -10.74 10.09 -4.93
N VAL A 15 -11.02 11.13 -4.13
CA VAL A 15 -10.17 11.49 -2.98
C VAL A 15 -10.96 11.30 -1.69
N HIS A 16 -10.49 10.37 -0.87
CA HIS A 16 -10.98 10.14 0.48
C HIS A 16 -10.15 10.97 1.45
N HIS A 17 -10.78 11.46 2.52
CA HIS A 17 -10.08 12.14 3.61
C HIS A 17 -10.30 11.32 4.87
N VAL A 18 -9.26 10.60 5.30
CA VAL A 18 -9.38 9.59 6.34
C VAL A 18 -9.13 10.18 7.73
N GLY A 19 -9.85 9.68 8.72
CA GLY A 19 -9.66 10.04 10.12
C GLY A 19 -9.94 11.51 10.46
N ARG A 20 -9.40 11.94 11.60
CA ARG A 20 -9.53 13.31 12.13
C ARG A 20 -8.50 14.26 11.52
N GLU A 21 -7.33 13.75 11.14
CA GLU A 21 -6.30 14.53 10.44
C GLU A 21 -6.73 14.83 8.99
N ARG A 22 -7.76 14.14 8.50
CA ARG A 22 -8.30 14.28 7.14
C ARG A 22 -7.21 14.08 6.09
N GLU A 23 -6.26 13.18 6.32
CA GLU A 23 -5.21 12.94 5.35
C GLU A 23 -5.79 12.35 4.06
N PRO A 24 -5.34 12.79 2.87
CA PRO A 24 -5.89 12.33 1.63
C PRO A 24 -5.43 10.91 1.34
N VAL A 25 -6.36 10.10 0.85
CA VAL A 25 -6.10 8.84 0.17
C VAL A 25 -6.75 8.94 -1.21
N VAL A 26 -5.90 9.00 -2.24
CA VAL A 26 -6.35 9.10 -3.63
C VAL A 26 -6.58 7.69 -4.16
N VAL A 27 -7.78 7.42 -4.68
CA VAL A 27 -8.18 6.16 -5.27
C VAL A 27 -8.33 6.36 -6.77
N ILE A 28 -7.72 5.47 -7.55
CA ILE A 28 -7.69 5.51 -9.01
C ILE A 28 -8.22 4.15 -9.50
N ASP A 29 -9.47 4.13 -9.95
CA ASP A 29 -10.05 2.93 -10.56
C ASP A 29 -9.68 2.83 -12.03
N ARG A 30 -9.39 1.59 -12.46
CA ARG A 30 -8.88 1.28 -13.80
C ARG A 30 -7.58 2.02 -14.11
N ALA A 31 -6.66 1.97 -13.17
CA ALA A 31 -5.46 2.78 -13.11
C ALA A 31 -4.55 2.58 -14.34
N THR A 32 -4.44 1.35 -14.83
CA THR A 32 -3.52 1.03 -15.94
C THR A 32 -4.21 0.48 -17.18
N GLY A 33 -5.38 -0.16 -17.03
CA GLY A 33 -5.99 -0.98 -18.07
C GLY A 33 -5.14 -2.21 -18.45
N GLN A 34 -4.08 -2.51 -17.70
CA GLN A 34 -3.06 -3.53 -18.01
C GLN A 34 -2.93 -4.58 -16.90
N ARG A 35 -3.92 -4.70 -16.02
CA ARG A 35 -3.93 -5.65 -14.90
C ARG A 35 -3.56 -7.07 -15.34
N ASP A 36 -4.19 -7.59 -16.40
CA ASP A 36 -3.95 -8.98 -16.84
C ASP A 36 -2.50 -9.18 -17.32
N ALA A 37 -1.95 -8.22 -18.07
CA ALA A 37 -0.57 -8.24 -18.50
C ALA A 37 0.43 -8.17 -17.32
N LEU A 38 0.10 -7.40 -16.28
CA LEU A 38 0.91 -7.32 -15.06
C LEU A 38 0.86 -8.61 -14.24
N VAL A 39 -0.31 -9.24 -14.12
CA VAL A 39 -0.47 -10.55 -13.47
C VAL A 39 0.31 -11.61 -14.23
N ASP A 40 0.21 -11.64 -15.56
CA ASP A 40 0.97 -12.59 -16.38
C ASP A 40 2.48 -12.35 -16.30
N PHE A 41 2.92 -11.10 -16.24
CA PHE A 41 4.33 -10.82 -15.99
C PHE A 41 4.75 -11.34 -14.62
N ALA A 42 3.99 -11.04 -13.57
CA ALA A 42 4.29 -11.50 -12.22
C ALA A 42 4.40 -13.03 -12.17
N ALA A 43 3.43 -13.74 -12.75
CA ALA A 43 3.38 -15.20 -12.70
C ALA A 43 4.45 -15.90 -13.54
N ASN A 44 4.88 -15.31 -14.66
CA ASN A 44 5.76 -16.00 -15.62
C ASN A 44 7.18 -15.44 -15.67
N ARG A 45 7.42 -14.23 -15.16
CA ARG A 45 8.69 -13.50 -15.32
C ARG A 45 9.29 -12.96 -14.02
N SER A 46 8.47 -12.76 -12.98
CA SER A 46 8.96 -12.30 -11.68
C SER A 46 9.38 -13.48 -10.82
N LYS A 47 10.60 -13.41 -10.25
CA LYS A 47 11.04 -14.36 -9.22
C LYS A 47 10.66 -13.80 -7.84
N PHE A 48 9.70 -14.44 -7.21
CA PHE A 48 9.27 -14.11 -5.86
C PHE A 48 10.18 -14.75 -4.81
N VAL A 49 10.55 -13.98 -3.78
CA VAL A 49 11.34 -14.42 -2.63
C VAL A 49 10.70 -13.93 -1.34
N PRO A 50 10.91 -14.61 -0.20
CA PRO A 50 10.49 -14.11 1.11
C PRO A 50 10.97 -12.67 1.34
N ALA A 51 10.07 -11.82 1.84
CA ALA A 51 10.37 -10.41 2.09
C ALA A 51 11.59 -10.19 3.01
N THR A 52 11.79 -11.11 3.96
CA THR A 52 12.91 -11.10 4.91
C THR A 52 14.27 -11.21 4.22
N GLU A 53 14.37 -11.92 3.10
CA GLU A 53 15.62 -12.05 2.32
C GLU A 53 16.07 -10.72 1.69
N VAL A 54 15.14 -9.77 1.51
CA VAL A 54 15.39 -8.44 0.95
C VAL A 54 15.22 -7.34 1.99
N GLY A 55 15.27 -7.69 3.28
CA GLY A 55 15.21 -6.74 4.40
C GLY A 55 13.87 -6.02 4.53
N SER A 56 12.76 -6.65 4.11
CA SER A 56 11.41 -6.11 4.26
C SER A 56 10.62 -6.90 5.30
N PHE A 57 9.79 -6.19 6.06
CA PHE A 57 8.86 -6.76 7.03
C PHE A 57 7.51 -7.19 6.41
N TYR A 58 7.38 -7.14 5.09
CA TYR A 58 6.15 -7.51 4.41
C TYR A 58 5.76 -8.98 4.70
N PRO A 59 4.49 -9.30 5.00
CA PRO A 59 4.06 -10.64 5.42
C PRO A 59 3.86 -11.60 4.24
N GLY A 60 4.93 -11.84 3.48
CA GLY A 60 4.93 -12.82 2.39
C GLY A 60 6.08 -12.65 1.41
N LEU A 61 5.74 -12.68 0.12
CA LEU A 61 6.71 -12.72 -0.97
C LEU A 61 6.79 -11.39 -1.71
N LEU A 62 7.99 -11.03 -2.15
CA LEU A 62 8.27 -9.88 -2.99
C LEU A 62 8.94 -10.31 -4.29
N GLY A 63 8.59 -9.66 -5.39
CA GLY A 63 9.17 -9.91 -6.70
C GLY A 63 9.40 -8.61 -7.49
N PRO A 64 10.34 -8.59 -8.44
CA PRO A 64 10.59 -7.40 -9.25
C PRO A 64 9.38 -7.05 -10.14
N ALA A 65 8.97 -5.78 -10.11
CA ALA A 65 8.02 -5.23 -11.08
C ALA A 65 8.77 -4.69 -12.32
N PRO A 66 8.13 -4.62 -13.50
CA PRO A 66 8.75 -4.05 -14.70
C PRO A 66 9.11 -2.58 -14.48
N THR A 67 10.32 -2.15 -14.88
CA THR A 67 10.73 -0.74 -14.77
C THR A 67 9.76 0.21 -15.49
N ALA A 68 9.30 -0.18 -16.69
CA ALA A 68 8.34 0.62 -17.45
C ALA A 68 7.00 0.83 -16.70
N TYR A 69 6.57 -0.17 -15.92
CA TYR A 69 5.40 -0.05 -15.05
C TYR A 69 5.66 0.96 -13.92
N VAL A 70 6.80 0.84 -13.23
CA VAL A 70 7.18 1.77 -12.15
C VAL A 70 7.27 3.21 -12.66
N ASP A 71 7.90 3.43 -13.81
CA ASP A 71 8.02 4.75 -14.44
C ASP A 71 6.66 5.35 -14.81
N ALA A 72 5.73 4.52 -15.31
CA ALA A 72 4.37 4.95 -15.62
C ALA A 72 3.61 5.36 -14.34
N MET A 73 3.76 4.59 -13.25
CA MET A 73 3.17 4.92 -11.95
C MET A 73 3.70 6.23 -11.39
N VAL A 74 5.03 6.45 -11.42
CA VAL A 74 5.62 7.72 -10.99
C VAL A 74 5.02 8.90 -11.78
N ARG A 75 4.98 8.82 -13.11
CA ARG A 75 4.39 9.88 -13.96
C ARG A 75 2.93 10.13 -13.65
N MET A 76 2.15 9.08 -13.38
CA MET A 76 0.73 9.19 -13.05
C MET A 76 0.49 9.87 -11.70
N VAL A 77 1.28 9.54 -10.67
CA VAL A 77 1.01 10.02 -9.30
C VAL A 77 1.59 11.40 -8.99
N LEU A 78 2.66 11.85 -9.65
CA LEU A 78 3.26 13.17 -9.41
C LEU A 78 2.25 14.34 -9.47
N PRO A 79 1.39 14.48 -10.51
CA PRO A 79 0.39 15.56 -10.52
C PRO A 79 -0.65 15.41 -9.39
N LEU A 80 -0.97 14.19 -8.97
CA LEU A 80 -1.91 13.92 -7.87
C LEU A 80 -1.30 14.27 -6.51
N ILE A 81 -0.01 14.01 -6.33
CA ILE A 81 0.75 14.45 -5.15
C ILE A 81 0.70 15.98 -5.05
N ALA A 82 0.98 16.68 -6.15
CA ALA A 82 0.93 18.13 -6.19
C ALA A 82 -0.47 18.67 -5.84
N ALA A 83 -1.52 18.11 -6.43
CA ALA A 83 -2.88 18.58 -6.28
C ALA A 83 -3.48 18.31 -4.88
N HIS A 84 -3.16 17.17 -4.26
CA HIS A 84 -3.88 16.70 -3.07
C HIS A 84 -3.04 16.67 -1.79
N PHE A 85 -1.70 16.73 -1.87
CA PHE A 85 -0.86 16.54 -0.69
C PHE A 85 0.07 17.70 -0.37
N THR A 86 0.57 18.40 -1.39
CA THR A 86 1.59 19.44 -1.21
C THR A 86 1.12 20.84 -1.63
N GLY A 87 0.11 20.93 -2.50
CA GLY A 87 -0.33 22.21 -3.09
C GLY A 87 0.68 22.82 -4.07
N ALA A 88 1.77 22.12 -4.36
CA ALA A 88 2.87 22.58 -5.22
C ALA A 88 3.53 21.42 -5.94
N SER A 89 4.13 21.70 -7.10
CA SER A 89 4.85 20.69 -7.87
C SER A 89 6.02 20.10 -7.07
N VAL A 90 6.22 18.79 -7.24
CA VAL A 90 7.32 18.04 -6.63
C VAL A 90 8.11 17.30 -7.71
N GLN A 91 9.36 16.95 -7.41
CA GLN A 91 10.19 16.09 -8.25
C GLN A 91 10.44 14.74 -7.58
N PRO A 92 10.50 13.64 -8.35
CA PRO A 92 10.92 12.36 -7.81
C PRO A 92 12.39 12.43 -7.41
N ALA A 93 12.69 12.06 -6.16
CA ALA A 93 14.06 11.92 -5.65
C ALA A 93 14.51 10.46 -5.69
N ARG A 94 13.62 9.54 -5.30
CA ARG A 94 13.86 8.09 -5.33
C ARG A 94 12.55 7.35 -5.56
N ALA A 95 12.56 6.34 -6.40
CA ALA A 95 11.43 5.44 -6.62
C ALA A 95 11.88 3.98 -6.46
N ARG A 96 11.07 3.17 -5.78
CA ARG A 96 11.20 1.71 -5.73
C ARG A 96 9.84 1.10 -5.98
N GLY A 97 9.77 0.12 -6.88
CA GLY A 97 8.56 -0.66 -7.09
C GLY A 97 8.82 -2.15 -7.05
N ASN A 98 7.82 -2.91 -6.61
CA ASN A 98 7.84 -4.37 -6.55
C ASN A 98 6.43 -4.94 -6.68
N PHE A 99 6.33 -6.19 -7.10
CA PHE A 99 5.15 -7.01 -6.84
C PHE A 99 5.22 -7.58 -5.43
N SER A 100 4.05 -7.78 -4.83
CA SER A 100 3.90 -8.27 -3.47
C SER A 100 2.76 -9.27 -3.39
N LEU A 101 2.98 -10.37 -2.66
CA LEU A 101 1.98 -11.41 -2.37
C LEU A 101 1.94 -11.65 -0.87
N VAL A 102 0.80 -11.40 -0.24
CA VAL A 102 0.60 -11.82 1.16
C VAL A 102 0.50 -13.34 1.16
N THR A 103 1.37 -14.01 1.91
CA THR A 103 1.42 -15.48 1.98
C THR A 103 1.54 -16.02 3.40
N LEU A 104 1.72 -15.17 4.40
CA LEU A 104 1.82 -15.60 5.79
C LEU A 104 0.44 -15.66 6.44
N PRO A 105 0.05 -16.80 7.04
CA PRO A 105 -1.12 -16.86 7.89
C PRO A 105 -0.84 -16.13 9.22
N ALA A 106 -1.90 -15.82 9.96
CA ALA A 106 -1.84 -14.96 11.15
C ALA A 106 -0.88 -15.47 12.22
N GLU A 107 -0.84 -16.79 12.43
CA GLU A 107 0.04 -17.49 13.37
C GLU A 107 1.53 -17.40 13.02
N ALA A 108 1.86 -17.12 11.75
CA ALA A 108 3.24 -16.98 11.27
C ALA A 108 3.74 -15.52 11.31
N LEU A 109 2.91 -14.57 11.72
CA LEU A 109 3.28 -13.15 11.77
C LEU A 109 4.26 -12.89 12.92
N THR A 110 5.29 -12.10 12.64
CA THR A 110 6.12 -11.48 13.67
C THR A 110 5.30 -10.43 14.45
N PRO A 111 5.72 -10.01 15.66
CA PRO A 111 5.04 -8.95 16.41
C PRO A 111 4.81 -7.67 15.58
N ASP A 112 5.81 -7.21 14.85
CA ASP A 112 5.73 -6.00 14.01
C ASP A 112 4.72 -6.16 12.84
N GLN A 113 4.47 -7.38 12.37
CA GLN A 113 3.49 -7.65 11.31
C GLN A 113 2.04 -7.69 11.82
N ARG A 114 1.84 -7.71 13.14
CA ARG A 114 0.51 -7.73 13.78
C ARG A 114 -0.04 -6.32 14.04
N VAL A 115 0.76 -5.28 13.83
CA VAL A 115 0.38 -3.89 14.06
C VAL A 115 0.38 -3.07 12.76
N PRO A 116 -0.41 -1.98 12.69
CA PRO A 116 -0.27 -0.98 11.64
C PRO A 116 1.13 -0.36 11.65
N HIS A 117 1.59 0.05 10.47
CA HIS A 117 2.91 0.66 10.29
C HIS A 117 2.83 1.92 9.43
N VAL A 118 3.96 2.61 9.37
CA VAL A 118 4.26 3.64 8.38
C VAL A 118 5.48 3.19 7.59
N ASP A 119 5.54 3.48 6.29
CA ASP A 119 6.68 3.12 5.46
C ASP A 119 7.86 4.09 5.66
N SER A 120 7.56 5.32 6.07
CA SER A 120 8.54 6.37 6.29
C SER A 120 7.97 7.48 7.16
N ALA A 121 8.82 8.12 7.95
CA ALA A 121 8.50 9.33 8.70
C ALA A 121 8.71 10.62 7.89
N ASP A 122 9.15 10.51 6.62
CA ASP A 122 9.27 11.62 5.68
C ASP A 122 7.91 11.99 5.09
N ARG A 123 7.44 13.22 5.32
CA ARG A 123 6.16 13.70 4.79
C ARG A 123 6.15 13.83 3.26
N LEU A 124 7.31 13.89 2.60
CA LEU A 124 7.41 13.90 1.13
C LEU A 124 7.65 12.51 0.54
N GLN A 125 7.48 11.44 1.34
CA GLN A 125 7.42 10.08 0.84
C GLN A 125 5.96 9.60 0.72
N PHE A 126 5.70 8.91 -0.39
CA PHE A 126 4.37 8.41 -0.76
C PHE A 126 4.45 6.93 -1.10
N ALA A 127 3.36 6.23 -0.84
CA ALA A 127 3.18 4.83 -1.18
C ALA A 127 1.98 4.68 -2.11
N THR A 128 2.06 3.69 -3.00
CA THR A 128 0.91 3.21 -3.74
C THR A 128 0.76 1.71 -3.58
N VAL A 129 -0.50 1.27 -3.58
CA VAL A 129 -0.87 -0.15 -3.66
C VAL A 129 -1.80 -0.30 -4.85
N HIS A 130 -1.34 -1.01 -5.87
CA HIS A 130 -2.12 -1.35 -7.05
C HIS A 130 -2.66 -2.77 -6.90
N PHE A 131 -3.97 -2.91 -6.72
CA PHE A 131 -4.64 -4.19 -6.53
C PHE A 131 -4.79 -4.92 -7.87
N LEU A 132 -4.12 -6.07 -7.99
CA LEU A 132 -4.07 -6.87 -9.22
C LEU A 132 -4.85 -8.19 -9.09
N SER A 133 -5.31 -8.58 -7.90
CA SER A 133 -6.14 -9.76 -7.73
C SER A 133 -7.54 -9.56 -8.31
N ALA A 134 -8.13 -10.62 -8.88
CA ALA A 134 -9.47 -10.57 -9.45
C ALA A 134 -10.58 -10.71 -8.39
N THR A 135 -10.34 -11.53 -7.37
CA THR A 135 -11.38 -12.02 -6.45
C THR A 135 -11.13 -11.71 -4.99
N ASN A 136 -9.95 -11.19 -4.63
CA ASN A 136 -9.63 -10.80 -3.27
C ASN A 136 -9.98 -9.32 -3.05
N GLY A 137 -10.96 -9.07 -2.16
CA GLY A 137 -11.42 -7.73 -1.80
C GLY A 137 -10.65 -7.07 -0.66
N ASP A 138 -9.69 -7.76 -0.05
CA ASP A 138 -8.93 -7.26 1.09
C ASP A 138 -8.04 -6.09 0.66
N GLY A 139 -8.51 -4.89 0.98
CA GLY A 139 -7.87 -3.64 0.62
C GLY A 139 -6.77 -3.20 1.58
N THR A 140 -6.72 -1.90 1.82
CA THR A 140 -5.82 -1.28 2.79
C THR A 140 -6.66 -0.57 3.84
N ARG A 141 -6.36 -0.86 5.11
CA ARG A 141 -6.98 -0.25 6.28
C ARG A 141 -6.05 0.82 6.84
N PHE A 142 -6.64 1.93 7.25
CA PHE A 142 -5.95 3.05 7.89
C PHE A 142 -6.33 3.12 9.36
N PHE A 143 -5.39 3.58 10.18
CA PHE A 143 -5.51 3.49 11.64
C PHE A 143 -5.19 4.79 12.36
N ARG A 144 -5.74 4.91 13.57
CA ARG A 144 -5.29 5.83 14.60
C ARG A 144 -4.69 5.03 15.75
N HIS A 145 -3.54 5.47 16.24
CA HIS A 145 -2.97 4.97 17.47
C HIS A 145 -3.70 5.57 18.68
N ARG A 146 -4.25 4.74 19.57
CA ARG A 146 -5.17 5.18 20.63
C ARG A 146 -4.47 6.03 21.69
N ALA A 147 -3.29 5.60 22.16
CA ALA A 147 -2.60 6.27 23.25
C ALA A 147 -2.10 7.66 22.87
N THR A 148 -1.58 7.82 21.64
CA THR A 148 -1.06 9.12 21.16
C THR A 148 -2.08 9.94 20.37
N GLY A 149 -3.15 9.31 19.89
CA GLY A 149 -4.12 9.93 18.99
C GLY A 149 -3.61 10.14 17.56
N PHE A 150 -2.40 9.68 17.23
CA PHE A 150 -1.79 9.93 15.91
C PHE A 150 -2.39 9.03 14.82
N GLU A 151 -2.59 9.62 13.64
CA GLU A 151 -2.97 8.94 12.40
C GLU A 151 -1.78 8.95 11.42
N THR A 152 -1.00 10.02 11.44
CA THR A 152 0.31 10.12 10.77
C THR A 152 1.47 10.14 11.74
N ILE A 153 2.55 9.44 11.40
CA ILE A 153 3.82 9.41 12.14
C ILE A 153 4.91 10.03 11.27
N ASP A 154 5.24 11.29 11.55
CA ASP A 154 6.39 11.98 10.94
C ASP A 154 7.60 11.98 11.89
N ALA A 155 8.69 12.63 11.48
CA ALA A 155 9.93 12.68 12.24
C ALA A 155 9.77 13.26 13.66
N GLU A 156 8.86 14.21 13.85
CA GLU A 156 8.58 14.83 15.15
C GLU A 156 7.80 13.87 16.07
N ARG A 157 6.83 13.15 15.51
CA ARG A 157 5.95 12.23 16.25
C ARG A 157 6.57 10.86 16.53
N LEU A 158 7.54 10.45 15.71
CA LEU A 158 8.13 9.11 15.75
C LEU A 158 8.68 8.70 17.13
N PRO A 159 9.43 9.55 17.87
CA PRO A 159 9.96 9.15 19.19
C PRO A 159 8.85 8.85 20.20
N ALA A 160 7.84 9.71 20.29
CA ALA A 160 6.71 9.53 21.21
C ALA A 160 5.85 8.32 20.82
N TYR A 161 5.63 8.11 19.52
CA TYR A 161 4.92 6.94 19.00
C TYR A 161 5.63 5.64 19.36
N ARG A 162 6.94 5.53 19.08
CA ARG A 162 7.73 4.33 19.38
C ARG A 162 7.74 4.01 20.86
N ALA A 163 7.99 5.02 21.70
CA ALA A 163 8.01 4.83 23.15
C ALA A 163 6.69 4.27 23.71
N ALA A 164 5.54 4.68 23.15
CA ALA A 164 4.24 4.10 23.50
C ALA A 164 4.08 2.67 22.97
N LEU A 165 4.33 2.46 21.66
CA LEU A 165 4.13 1.17 21.00
C LEU A 165 4.99 0.05 21.62
N ASP A 166 6.23 0.34 22.01
CA ASP A 166 7.15 -0.61 22.65
C ASP A 166 6.56 -1.22 23.94
N THR A 167 5.67 -0.48 24.62
CA THR A 167 4.99 -0.96 25.84
C THR A 167 3.70 -1.75 25.56
N GLU A 168 3.21 -1.74 24.33
CA GLU A 168 1.88 -2.26 23.96
C GLU A 168 1.94 -3.51 23.05
N ILE A 169 3.04 -3.71 22.33
CA ILE A 169 3.14 -4.72 21.25
C ILE A 169 3.36 -6.17 21.74
N GLY A 170 3.87 -6.35 22.96
CA GLY A 170 4.40 -7.63 23.46
C GLY A 170 3.38 -8.78 23.52
N ASP A 171 2.12 -8.49 23.87
CA ASP A 171 1.07 -9.50 24.11
C ASP A 171 -0.04 -9.49 23.05
N LEU A 172 0.21 -8.91 21.87
CA LEU A 172 -0.81 -8.85 20.83
C LEU A 172 -1.10 -10.24 20.24
N PRO A 173 -2.39 -10.54 20.00
CA PRO A 173 -2.80 -11.83 19.41
C PRO A 173 -2.15 -11.99 18.04
N ALA A 174 -1.90 -13.24 17.65
CA ALA A 174 -1.43 -13.57 16.31
C ALA A 174 -2.57 -13.36 15.31
N ALA A 175 -2.72 -12.11 14.86
CA ALA A 175 -3.76 -11.65 13.96
C ALA A 175 -3.25 -10.48 13.12
N TYR A 176 -3.79 -10.32 11.92
CA TYR A 176 -3.69 -9.05 11.20
C TYR A 176 -4.49 -7.98 11.93
N ALA A 177 -3.99 -6.75 11.94
CA ALA A 177 -4.69 -5.63 12.59
C ALA A 177 -6.08 -5.39 11.95
N ASP A 178 -7.13 -5.58 12.75
CA ASP A 178 -8.52 -5.29 12.37
C ASP A 178 -9.02 -3.95 12.92
N GLY A 179 -8.38 -3.43 13.97
CA GLY A 179 -8.70 -2.16 14.63
C GLY A 179 -9.88 -2.23 15.60
N HIS A 180 -10.39 -3.43 15.91
CA HIS A 180 -11.46 -3.64 16.89
C HIS A 180 -10.98 -3.61 18.33
N ALA A 181 -9.78 -4.15 18.58
CA ALA A 181 -9.17 -4.22 19.90
C ALA A 181 -7.69 -3.83 19.87
N GLY A 182 -7.10 -3.66 21.06
CA GLY A 182 -5.69 -3.31 21.20
C GLY A 182 -5.39 -1.82 20.96
N PRO A 183 -4.12 -1.48 20.70
CA PRO A 183 -3.63 -0.10 20.72
C PRO A 183 -4.07 0.74 19.51
N PHE A 184 -4.71 0.13 18.50
CA PHE A 184 -5.11 0.80 17.27
C PHE A 184 -6.63 0.80 17.07
N GLU A 185 -7.12 1.86 16.45
CA GLU A 185 -8.50 2.05 15.99
C GLU A 185 -8.49 2.10 14.46
N ALA A 186 -9.31 1.30 13.79
CA ALA A 186 -9.54 1.44 12.36
C ALA A 186 -10.32 2.73 12.10
N ILE A 187 -9.80 3.61 11.22
CA ILE A 187 -10.43 4.89 10.89
C ILE A 187 -11.05 4.93 9.49
N ASP A 188 -10.53 4.13 8.57
CA ASP A 188 -11.07 3.96 7.22
C ASP A 188 -10.53 2.67 6.60
N THR A 189 -11.18 2.17 5.56
CA THR A 189 -10.70 1.04 4.75
C THR A 189 -11.06 1.31 3.29
N ILE A 190 -10.06 1.25 2.41
CA ILE A 190 -10.29 1.28 0.97
C ILE A 190 -10.19 -0.15 0.46
N ASP A 191 -11.33 -0.72 0.07
CA ASP A 191 -11.42 -2.07 -0.46
C ASP A 191 -10.62 -2.22 -1.75
N ALA A 192 -10.04 -3.41 -1.93
CA ALA A 192 -9.39 -3.77 -3.17
C ALA A 192 -10.44 -3.92 -4.28
N ALA A 193 -10.07 -3.47 -5.47
CA ALA A 193 -10.80 -3.77 -6.70
C ALA A 193 -9.78 -4.05 -7.82
N PRO A 194 -10.10 -4.90 -8.81
CA PRO A 194 -9.16 -5.17 -9.89
C PRO A 194 -8.76 -3.88 -10.63
N ASP A 195 -7.45 -3.68 -10.84
CA ASP A 195 -6.88 -2.48 -11.46
C ASP A 195 -7.18 -1.17 -10.71
N ARG A 196 -7.47 -1.26 -9.40
CA ARG A 196 -7.53 -0.10 -8.50
C ARG A 196 -6.16 0.20 -7.94
N LEU A 197 -5.72 1.44 -8.04
CA LEU A 197 -4.55 1.94 -7.33
C LEU A 197 -4.99 2.91 -6.23
N ILE A 198 -4.37 2.79 -5.06
CA ILE A 198 -4.46 3.82 -4.01
C ILE A 198 -3.11 4.52 -3.86
N LEU A 199 -3.14 5.81 -3.55
CA LEU A 199 -1.99 6.67 -3.28
C LEU A 199 -2.21 7.38 -1.95
N TYR A 200 -1.23 7.29 -1.06
CA TYR A 200 -1.27 7.94 0.26
C TYR A 200 0.15 8.30 0.72
N ARG A 201 0.24 9.14 1.75
CA ARG A 201 1.52 9.50 2.36
C ARG A 201 2.09 8.30 3.11
N ALA A 202 3.36 7.99 2.91
CA ALA A 202 4.05 6.88 3.58
C ALA A 202 4.02 6.96 5.12
N ALA A 203 3.82 8.17 5.65
CA ALA A 203 3.69 8.46 7.07
C ALA A 203 2.31 8.16 7.66
N LEU A 204 1.32 7.75 6.88
CA LEU A 204 -0.02 7.42 7.37
C LEU A 204 -0.07 5.98 7.89
N LEU A 205 -0.58 5.79 9.12
CA LEU A 205 -0.70 4.47 9.74
C LEU A 205 -1.65 3.58 8.95
N HIS A 206 -1.14 2.44 8.50
CA HIS A 206 -1.91 1.53 7.65
C HIS A 206 -1.49 0.07 7.83
N SER A 207 -2.34 -0.83 7.34
CA SER A 207 -2.06 -2.26 7.20
C SER A 207 -2.93 -2.85 6.08
N GLY A 208 -2.55 -4.01 5.57
CA GLY A 208 -3.43 -4.78 4.70
C GLY A 208 -4.68 -5.22 5.46
N ALA A 209 -5.85 -5.07 4.87
CA ALA A 209 -7.13 -5.48 5.45
C ALA A 209 -7.35 -7.00 5.32
N ILE A 210 -6.35 -7.81 5.66
CA ILE A 210 -6.31 -9.25 5.35
C ILE A 210 -7.34 -10.00 6.19
N THR A 211 -8.35 -10.58 5.54
CA THR A 211 -9.40 -11.39 6.16
C THR A 211 -9.26 -12.86 5.80
N THR A 212 -8.75 -13.15 4.60
CA THR A 212 -8.61 -14.53 4.11
C THR A 212 -7.30 -14.71 3.34
N LEU A 213 -6.70 -15.89 3.51
CA LEU A 213 -5.52 -16.29 2.76
C LEU A 213 -5.86 -17.55 1.93
N PRO A 214 -5.86 -17.47 0.59
CA PRO A 214 -6.14 -18.64 -0.23
C PRO A 214 -5.01 -19.68 -0.12
N ALA A 215 -5.33 -20.95 -0.36
CA ALA A 215 -4.35 -22.05 -0.25
C ALA A 215 -3.15 -21.87 -1.21
N ASP A 216 -3.40 -21.25 -2.36
CA ASP A 216 -2.44 -20.92 -3.42
C ASP A 216 -2.03 -19.43 -3.37
N ALA A 217 -1.95 -18.84 -2.17
CA ALA A 217 -1.58 -17.44 -1.97
C ALA A 217 -0.23 -17.03 -2.59
N ALA A 218 0.68 -17.98 -2.82
CA ALA A 218 1.96 -17.74 -3.48
C ALA A 218 1.88 -17.68 -5.02
N ASP A 219 0.76 -18.05 -5.64
CA ASP A 219 0.55 -17.90 -7.09
C ASP A 219 0.05 -16.46 -7.38
N PRO A 220 0.75 -15.65 -8.18
CA PRO A 220 0.29 -14.32 -8.57
C PRO A 220 -1.11 -14.26 -9.23
N ARG A 221 -1.60 -15.38 -9.77
CA ARG A 221 -2.94 -15.47 -10.39
C ARG A 221 -4.06 -15.65 -9.37
N CYS A 222 -3.75 -16.18 -8.19
CA CYS A 222 -4.74 -16.59 -7.19
C CYS A 222 -4.62 -15.79 -5.88
N GLY A 223 -3.38 -15.53 -5.46
CA GLY A 223 -3.07 -14.80 -4.24
C GLY A 223 -3.44 -13.32 -4.31
N ARG A 224 -3.28 -12.64 -3.16
CA ARG A 224 -3.43 -11.19 -3.04
C ARG A 224 -2.21 -10.48 -3.64
N LEU A 225 -2.17 -10.41 -4.97
CA LEU A 225 -1.12 -9.75 -5.74
C LEU A 225 -1.35 -8.24 -5.75
N THR A 226 -0.34 -7.49 -5.36
CA THR A 226 -0.30 -6.04 -5.55
C THR A 226 0.98 -5.60 -6.26
N GLY A 227 0.88 -4.52 -7.05
CA GLY A 227 2.03 -3.77 -7.54
C GLY A 227 2.22 -2.54 -6.67
N ASN A 228 3.34 -2.45 -5.95
CA ASN A 228 3.58 -1.37 -5.00
C ASN A 228 4.65 -0.41 -5.53
N LEU A 229 4.50 0.88 -5.22
CA LEU A 229 5.50 1.93 -5.47
C LEU A 229 5.72 2.71 -4.18
N PHE A 230 6.98 2.91 -3.82
CA PHE A 230 7.42 3.83 -2.78
C PHE A 230 8.19 4.96 -3.47
N LEU A 231 7.66 6.18 -3.38
CA LEU A 231 8.15 7.35 -4.06
C LEU A 231 8.53 8.42 -3.05
N GLN A 232 9.82 8.69 -2.92
CA GLN A 232 10.32 9.86 -2.22
C GLN A 232 10.37 11.04 -3.20
N CYS A 233 9.77 12.14 -2.79
CA CYS A 233 9.74 13.39 -3.54
C CYS A 233 10.59 14.45 -2.85
N ARG A 234 10.88 15.52 -3.60
CA ARG A 234 11.44 16.78 -3.09
C ARG A 234 10.65 17.95 -3.67
N THR A 235 10.59 19.05 -2.93
CA THR A 235 10.00 20.29 -3.43
C THR A 235 10.84 20.84 -4.59
N VAL A 236 10.16 21.51 -5.52
CA VAL A 236 10.84 22.35 -6.52
C VAL A 236 11.15 23.67 -5.82
N ALA A 237 12.42 24.04 -5.79
CA ALA A 237 12.87 25.35 -5.30
C ALA A 237 12.41 26.48 -6.24
#